data_AF-A0A447JNY2-F1
#
_entry.id   AF-A0A447JNY2-F1
#
_cell.length_a   1.000
_cell.length_b   1.000
_cell.length_c   1.000
_cell.angle_alpha   90.00
_cell.angle_beta   90.00
_cell.angle_gamma   90.00
#
_symmetry.space_group_name_H-M   'P 1'
#
loop_
_entity.id
_entity.type
_entity.pdbx_description
1 polymer ?
#
loop_
_entity_poly.entity_id
_entity_poly.type
_entity_poly.pdbx_seq_one_letter_code
_entity_poly.pdbx_strand_id
1 'polypeptide(L)'
;MLHWITIEEVLVDRAKPFVWRLVAASVCLLTFCHLARADSLEEQRNRYAQIKQAWDNRQMDVVEQMMPGLKDYPLYPYLEYRKITDDLMNQPAIAVTQFVRANPTLPPARTLQSRFVNELARS
;
A
#
# COMPACT_ATOMS: atom_id res chain seq x y z
N MET A 1 32.00 -44.80 37.16
CA MET A 1 30.96 -43.75 37.33
C MET A 1 31.48 -42.35 36.99
N LEU A 2 32.73 -41.98 37.33
CA LEU A 2 33.31 -40.66 37.00
C LEU A 2 33.68 -40.47 35.51
N HIS A 3 33.97 -41.54 34.77
CA HIS A 3 34.37 -41.46 33.34
C HIS A 3 33.19 -41.17 32.37
N TRP A 4 31.95 -41.39 32.82
CA TRP A 4 30.74 -41.14 32.01
C TRP A 4 30.38 -39.64 31.99
N ILE A 5 30.52 -38.97 33.13
CA ILE A 5 30.17 -37.55 33.31
C ILE A 5 31.09 -36.62 32.50
N THR A 6 32.37 -36.99 32.34
CA THR A 6 33.34 -36.17 31.59
C THR A 6 33.07 -36.18 30.08
N ILE A 7 32.47 -37.25 29.55
CA ILE A 7 32.17 -37.36 28.11
C ILE A 7 30.95 -36.51 27.75
N GLU A 8 29.92 -36.47 28.60
CA GLU A 8 28.75 -35.58 28.38
C GLU A 8 29.13 -34.09 28.44
N GLU A 9 30.00 -33.69 29.37
CA GLU A 9 30.48 -32.30 29.49
C GLU A 9 31.28 -31.87 28.25
N VAL A 10 32.19 -32.71 27.75
CA VAL A 10 32.99 -32.41 26.55
C VAL A 10 32.12 -32.35 25.29
N LEU A 11 31.09 -33.18 25.18
CA LEU A 11 30.14 -33.14 24.07
C LEU A 11 29.29 -31.86 24.10
N VAL A 12 28.82 -31.45 25.27
CA VAL A 12 28.10 -30.18 25.47
C VAL A 12 28.97 -28.97 25.13
N ASP A 13 30.23 -28.95 25.55
CA ASP A 13 31.11 -27.80 25.32
C ASP A 13 31.49 -27.63 23.85
N ARG A 14 31.60 -28.74 23.11
CA ARG A 14 31.78 -28.74 21.64
C ARG A 14 30.51 -28.36 20.88
N ALA A 15 29.33 -28.61 21.46
CA ALA A 15 28.03 -28.29 20.85
C ALA A 15 27.57 -26.84 21.09
N LYS A 16 27.95 -26.21 22.21
CA LYS A 16 27.67 -24.79 22.51
C LYS A 16 27.96 -23.82 21.36
N PRO A 17 29.16 -23.80 20.72
CA PRO A 17 29.44 -22.86 19.64
C PRO A 17 28.58 -23.13 18.40
N PHE A 18 28.19 -24.38 18.16
CA PHE A 18 27.29 -24.75 17.08
C PHE A 18 25.87 -24.27 17.33
N VAL A 19 25.36 -24.44 18.57
CA VAL A 19 24.05 -23.92 18.99
C VAL A 19 24.02 -22.39 18.92
N TRP A 20 25.07 -21.70 19.39
CA TRP A 20 25.18 -20.24 19.27
C TRP A 20 25.24 -19.75 17.82
N ARG A 21 25.92 -20.49 16.93
CA ARG A 21 25.93 -20.19 15.49
C ARG A 21 24.56 -20.40 14.85
N LEU A 22 23.84 -21.45 15.23
CA LEU A 22 22.48 -21.70 14.74
C LEU A 22 21.48 -20.65 15.24
N VAL A 23 21.58 -20.24 16.51
CA VAL A 23 20.75 -19.17 17.09
C VAL A 23 21.09 -17.82 16.46
N ALA A 24 22.36 -17.50 16.24
CA ALA A 24 22.75 -16.27 15.53
C ALA A 24 22.27 -16.27 14.07
N ALA A 25 22.33 -17.42 13.39
CA ALA A 25 21.84 -17.57 12.03
C ALA A 25 20.31 -17.44 11.95
N SER A 26 19.56 -18.01 12.90
CA SER A 26 18.09 -17.88 12.94
C SER A 26 17.65 -16.46 13.29
N VAL A 27 18.33 -15.78 14.21
CA VAL A 27 18.10 -14.36 14.54
C VAL A 27 18.43 -13.46 13.34
N CYS A 28 19.49 -13.75 12.57
CA CYS A 28 19.76 -13.05 11.32
C CYS A 28 18.61 -13.24 10.30
N LEU A 29 18.20 -14.49 10.04
CA LEU A 29 17.13 -14.79 9.09
C LEU A 29 15.79 -14.12 9.45
N LEU A 30 15.44 -14.06 10.74
CA LEU A 30 14.23 -13.37 11.22
C LEU A 30 14.32 -11.85 11.07
N THR A 31 15.51 -11.26 11.17
CA THR A 31 15.73 -9.81 10.98
C THR A 31 15.60 -9.40 9.51
N PHE A 32 16.09 -10.23 8.57
CA PHE A 32 16.01 -9.95 7.14
C PHE A 32 14.57 -10.05 6.58
N CYS A 33 13.69 -10.87 7.16
CA CYS A 33 12.31 -11.03 6.71
C CYS A 33 11.43 -9.79 6.98
N HIS A 34 11.84 -8.92 7.92
CA HIS A 34 11.07 -7.73 8.30
C HIS A 34 11.29 -6.50 7.38
N LEU A 35 12.41 -6.43 6.65
CA LEU A 35 12.76 -5.27 5.82
C LEU A 35 12.01 -5.25 4.47
N ALA A 36 11.77 -6.42 3.86
CA ALA A 36 11.20 -6.51 2.51
C ALA A 36 9.73 -6.02 2.39
N ARG A 37 8.99 -5.93 3.51
CA ARG A 37 7.61 -5.39 3.52
C ARG A 37 7.56 -3.87 3.71
N ALA A 38 8.63 -3.26 4.23
CA ALA A 38 8.71 -1.82 4.42
C ALA A 38 8.97 -1.10 3.08
N ASP A 39 9.89 -1.63 2.27
CA ASP A 39 10.28 -1.03 0.99
C ASP A 39 9.09 -0.90 0.02
N SER A 40 8.21 -1.90 -0.04
CA SER A 40 7.05 -1.86 -0.94
C SER A 40 5.95 -0.88 -0.50
N LEU A 41 5.71 -0.73 0.81
CA LEU A 41 4.73 0.24 1.33
C LEU A 41 5.24 1.68 1.19
N GLU A 42 6.53 1.91 1.47
CA GLU A 42 7.14 3.22 1.34
C GLU A 42 7.21 3.68 -0.12
N GLU A 43 7.54 2.77 -1.03
CA GLU A 43 7.51 3.03 -2.47
C GLU A 43 6.08 3.39 -2.96
N GLN A 44 5.05 2.69 -2.48
CA GLN A 44 3.65 3.03 -2.78
C GLN A 44 3.26 4.41 -2.25
N ARG A 45 3.66 4.75 -1.01
CA ARG A 45 3.44 6.09 -0.43
C ARG A 45 4.14 7.18 -1.24
N ASN A 46 5.36 6.92 -1.68
CA ASN A 46 6.14 7.85 -2.49
C ASN A 46 5.46 8.07 -3.85
N ARG A 47 5.03 7.00 -4.54
CA ARG A 47 4.25 7.12 -5.80
C ARG A 47 2.97 7.92 -5.61
N TYR A 48 2.25 7.69 -4.51
CA TYR A 48 1.04 8.45 -4.19
C TYR A 48 1.34 9.94 -3.94
N ALA A 49 2.45 10.26 -3.27
CA ALA A 49 2.88 11.65 -3.07
C ALA A 49 3.25 12.32 -4.41
N GLN A 50 3.94 11.60 -5.30
CA GLN A 50 4.32 12.08 -6.62
C GLN A 50 3.11 12.40 -7.50
N ILE A 51 2.12 11.50 -7.57
CA ILE A 51 0.90 11.78 -8.36
C ILE A 51 0.14 12.96 -7.80
N LYS A 52 0.08 13.11 -6.47
CA LYS A 52 -0.56 14.25 -5.84
C LYS A 52 0.15 15.55 -6.20
N GLN A 53 1.48 15.57 -6.13
CA GLN A 53 2.29 16.72 -6.52
C GLN A 53 2.12 17.07 -8.01
N ALA A 54 2.15 16.06 -8.90
CA ALA A 54 1.92 16.26 -10.32
C ALA A 54 0.54 16.87 -10.59
N TRP A 55 -0.50 16.39 -9.90
CA TRP A 55 -1.85 16.93 -9.98
C TRP A 55 -1.93 18.37 -9.48
N ASP A 56 -1.30 18.67 -8.35
CA ASP A 56 -1.28 20.01 -7.76
C ASP A 56 -0.53 20.99 -8.68
N ASN A 57 0.44 20.51 -9.47
CA ASN A 57 1.14 21.26 -10.52
C ASN A 57 0.41 21.27 -11.88
N ARG A 58 -0.81 20.73 -11.97
CA ARG A 58 -1.60 20.56 -13.23
C ARG A 58 -0.88 19.76 -14.32
N GLN A 59 0.05 18.87 -13.97
CA GLN A 59 0.73 17.97 -14.90
C GLN A 59 -0.15 16.75 -15.21
N MET A 60 -1.26 16.97 -15.91
CA MET A 60 -2.30 15.94 -16.13
C MET A 60 -1.78 14.73 -16.90
N ASP A 61 -0.85 14.92 -17.85
CA ASP A 61 -0.24 13.81 -18.60
C ASP A 61 0.48 12.82 -17.67
N VAL A 62 1.20 13.36 -16.68
CA VAL A 62 1.94 12.56 -15.71
C VAL A 62 0.97 11.89 -14.74
N VAL A 63 -0.10 12.59 -14.34
CA VAL A 63 -1.16 11.99 -13.51
C VAL A 63 -1.77 10.79 -14.24
N GLU A 64 -2.18 10.94 -15.50
CA GLU A 64 -2.79 9.86 -16.26
C GLU A 64 -1.86 8.67 -16.46
N GLN A 65 -0.56 8.92 -16.66
CA GLN A 65 0.44 7.86 -16.73
C GLN A 65 0.62 7.12 -15.39
N MET A 66 0.55 7.84 -14.26
CA MET A 66 0.74 7.26 -12.92
C MET A 66 -0.50 6.55 -12.38
N MET A 67 -1.71 6.93 -12.81
CA MET A 67 -2.98 6.37 -12.32
C MET A 67 -3.04 4.83 -12.36
N PRO A 68 -2.71 4.14 -13.47
CA PRO A 68 -2.81 2.68 -13.53
C PRO A 68 -1.92 1.94 -12.53
N GLY A 69 -0.77 2.53 -12.16
CA GLY A 69 0.19 1.94 -11.23
C GLY A 69 -0.22 2.05 -9.75
N LEU A 70 -1.33 2.74 -9.46
CA LEU A 70 -1.81 2.97 -8.10
C LEU A 70 -3.14 2.24 -7.79
N LYS A 71 -3.69 1.44 -8.72
CA LYS A 71 -4.99 0.76 -8.55
C LYS A 71 -5.08 -0.11 -7.29
N ASP A 72 -3.98 -0.75 -6.89
CA ASP A 72 -3.93 -1.61 -5.71
C ASP A 72 -3.74 -0.82 -4.39
N TYR A 73 -3.58 0.50 -4.47
CA TYR A 73 -3.34 1.35 -3.30
C TYR A 73 -4.68 1.74 -2.64
N PRO A 74 -4.84 1.60 -1.30
CA PRO A 74 -6.13 1.85 -0.64
C PRO A 74 -6.72 3.27 -0.81
N LEU A 75 -5.88 4.27 -1.08
CA LEU A 75 -6.32 5.66 -1.29
C LEU A 75 -6.59 6.00 -2.77
N TYR A 76 -6.42 5.05 -3.69
CA TYR A 76 -6.70 5.25 -5.11
C TYR A 76 -8.11 5.77 -5.42
N PRO A 77 -9.20 5.31 -4.76
CA PRO A 77 -10.54 5.83 -5.02
C PRO A 77 -10.70 7.35 -4.79
N TYR A 78 -9.83 7.97 -3.98
CA TYR A 78 -9.84 9.43 -3.80
C TYR A 78 -9.28 10.18 -5.01
N LEU A 79 -8.33 9.57 -5.73
CA LEU A 79 -7.78 10.12 -6.97
C LEU A 79 -8.83 10.04 -8.09
N GLU A 80 -9.53 8.91 -8.20
CA GLU A 80 -10.64 8.76 -9.14
C GLU A 80 -11.76 9.76 -8.86
N TYR A 81 -12.13 9.92 -7.58
CA TYR A 81 -13.08 10.95 -7.17
C TYR A 81 -12.65 12.34 -7.64
N ARG A 82 -11.38 12.73 -7.41
CA ARG A 82 -10.86 14.03 -7.83
C ARG A 82 -10.95 14.20 -9.35
N LYS A 83 -10.60 13.17 -10.13
CA LYS A 83 -10.70 13.20 -11.60
C LYS A 83 -12.14 13.46 -12.05
N ILE A 84 -13.09 12.74 -11.46
CA ILE A 84 -14.52 12.89 -11.78
C ILE A 84 -15.01 14.29 -11.42
N THR A 85 -14.61 14.83 -10.27
CA THR A 85 -15.05 16.15 -9.83
C THR A 85 -14.38 17.31 -10.58
N ASP A 86 -13.13 17.14 -11.02
CA ASP A 86 -12.41 18.18 -11.78
C ASP A 86 -13.09 18.47 -13.12
N ASP A 87 -13.71 17.47 -13.74
CA ASP A 87 -14.37 17.58 -15.05
C ASP A 87 -15.85 17.17 -15.01
N LEU A 88 -16.53 17.42 -13.89
CA LEU A 88 -17.86 16.88 -13.60
C LEU A 88 -18.92 17.22 -14.66
N MET A 89 -18.79 18.39 -15.31
CA MET A 89 -19.72 18.86 -16.35
C MET A 89 -19.64 18.04 -17.64
N ASN A 90 -18.49 17.45 -17.96
CA ASN A 90 -18.29 16.65 -19.16
C ASN A 90 -18.35 15.14 -18.86
N GLN A 91 -18.46 14.74 -17.59
CA GLN A 91 -18.56 13.33 -17.21
C GLN A 91 -19.94 12.74 -17.49
N PRO A 92 -20.01 11.53 -18.08
CA PRO A 92 -21.29 10.89 -18.31
C PRO A 92 -21.89 10.39 -16.99
N ALA A 93 -23.21 10.55 -16.83
CA ALA A 93 -23.95 10.16 -15.63
C ALA A 93 -23.73 8.70 -15.20
N ILE A 94 -23.51 7.82 -16.19
CA ILE A 94 -23.25 6.41 -15.95
C ILE A 94 -21.91 6.17 -15.25
N ALA A 95 -20.86 6.93 -15.58
CA ALA A 95 -19.54 6.79 -14.96
C ALA A 95 -19.57 7.20 -13.49
N VAL A 96 -20.25 8.31 -13.18
CA VAL A 96 -20.44 8.78 -11.80
C VAL A 96 -21.24 7.75 -11.00
N THR A 97 -22.33 7.22 -11.56
CA THR A 97 -23.17 6.23 -10.87
C THR A 97 -22.43 4.91 -10.64
N GLN A 98 -21.64 4.44 -11.62
CA GLN A 98 -20.81 3.25 -11.46
C GLN A 98 -19.74 3.44 -10.39
N PHE A 99 -19.06 4.59 -10.36
CA PHE A 99 -18.07 4.90 -9.34
C PHE A 99 -18.66 4.89 -7.91
N VAL A 100 -19.83 5.50 -7.72
CA VAL A 100 -20.53 5.51 -6.42
C VAL A 100 -20.94 4.10 -6.00
N ARG A 101 -21.42 3.28 -6.94
CA ARG A 101 -21.77 1.88 -6.67
C ARG A 101 -20.55 1.01 -6.34
N ALA A 102 -19.42 1.26 -7.00
CA ALA A 102 -18.17 0.54 -6.76
C ALA A 102 -17.53 0.89 -5.40
N ASN A 103 -17.79 2.10 -4.88
CA ASN A 103 -17.17 2.62 -3.65
C ASN A 103 -18.19 3.04 -2.57
N PRO A 104 -19.03 2.12 -2.04
CA PRO A 104 -20.12 2.47 -1.12
C PRO A 104 -19.65 2.94 0.28
N THR A 105 -18.42 2.56 0.67
CA THR A 105 -17.80 2.93 1.95
C THR A 105 -17.12 4.30 1.92
N LEU A 106 -16.94 4.89 0.72
CA LEU A 106 -16.24 6.16 0.54
C LEU A 106 -17.16 7.34 0.91
N PRO A 107 -16.88 8.11 1.97
CA PRO A 107 -17.75 9.23 2.38
C PRO A 107 -18.04 10.26 1.28
N PRO A 108 -17.06 10.74 0.48
CA PRO A 108 -17.35 11.69 -0.58
C PRO A 108 -18.19 11.11 -1.72
N ALA A 109 -18.15 9.79 -1.97
CA ALA A 109 -18.98 9.14 -2.99
C ALA A 109 -20.47 9.21 -2.66
N ARG A 110 -20.85 9.16 -1.37
CA ARG A 110 -22.26 9.23 -0.95
C ARG A 110 -22.95 10.54 -1.34
N THR A 111 -22.21 11.64 -1.28
CA THR A 111 -22.74 12.97 -1.65
C THR A 111 -22.52 13.31 -3.13
N LEU A 112 -21.67 12.56 -3.83
CA LEU A 112 -21.35 12.79 -5.23
C LEU A 112 -22.57 12.67 -6.13
N GLN A 113 -23.44 11.67 -5.88
CA GLN A 113 -24.65 11.48 -6.68
C GLN A 113 -25.59 12.69 -6.59
N SER A 114 -25.84 13.21 -5.39
CA SER A 114 -26.66 14.41 -5.20
C SER A 114 -26.04 15.64 -5.87
N ARG A 115 -24.72 15.84 -5.73
CA ARG A 115 -24.01 16.94 -6.39
C ARG A 115 -24.10 16.86 -7.91
N PHE A 116 -23.92 15.67 -8.48
CA PHE A 116 -23.98 15.47 -9.92
C PHE A 116 -25.38 15.77 -10.49
N VAL A 117 -26.45 15.33 -9.82
CA VAL A 117 -27.82 15.68 -10.23
C VAL A 117 -28.06 17.19 -10.17
N ASN A 118 -27.53 17.87 -9.14
CA ASN A 118 -27.63 19.33 -9.04
C ASN A 118 -26.89 20.06 -10.17
N GLU A 119 -25.71 19.58 -10.58
CA GLU A 119 -24.97 20.17 -11.71
C GLU A 119 -25.67 19.93 -13.06
N LEU A 120 -26.29 18.76 -13.25
CA LEU A 120 -27.11 18.49 -14.43
C LEU A 120 -28.37 19.36 -14.48
N ALA A 121 -28.96 19.70 -13.34
CA ALA A 121 -30.13 20.59 -13.27
C ALA A 121 -29.76 22.07 -13.48
N ARG A 122 -28.48 22.42 -13.31
CA ARG A 122 -27.95 23.78 -13.46
C ARG A 122 -27.46 24.06 -14.88
N SER A 123 -27.09 23.03 -15.63
CA SER A 123 -26.62 23.10 -17.02
C SER A 123 -27.79 23.09 -18.00
#